data_AF-A0A355GKH0-F1
#
_entry.id   AF-A0A355GKH0-F1
#
_cell.length_a   1.000
_cell.length_b   1.000
_cell.length_c   1.000
_cell.angle_alpha   90.00
_cell.angle_beta   90.00
_cell.angle_gamma   90.00
#
_symmetry.space_group_name_H-M   'P 1'
#
loop_
_entity.id
_entity.type
_entity.pdbx_description
1 polymer ?
#
loop_
_entity_poly.entity_id
_entity_poly.type
_entity_poly.pdbx_seq_one_letter_code
_entity_poly.pdbx_strand_id
1 'polypeptide(L)'
;MKTIALLMSGVLCLLLVLRSPAAQGEEILPKHMTPAAVKSIERGLAYLAKQQTPGGSFQTTQDGSTYPVSMTSLAGIAFLANGNTPSRGPYADQVRKATEYVLSQAQGNGLIAAGSENGRPMYGQ
;
A
#
# COMPACT_ATOMS: atom_id res chain seq x y z
N MET A 1 56.17 -13.80 -16.75
CA MET A 1 55.16 -14.85 -16.47
C MET A 1 54.40 -14.62 -15.15
N LYS A 2 55.05 -14.25 -14.03
CA LYS A 2 54.38 -14.03 -12.73
C LYS A 2 53.37 -12.86 -12.69
N THR A 3 53.60 -11.79 -13.43
CA THR A 3 52.73 -10.60 -13.49
C THR A 3 51.40 -10.83 -14.23
N ILE A 4 51.40 -11.69 -15.25
CA ILE A 4 50.20 -12.06 -16.02
C ILE A 4 49.26 -12.92 -15.17
N ALA A 5 49.80 -13.80 -14.32
CA ALA A 5 49.02 -14.65 -13.41
C ALA A 5 48.29 -13.85 -12.31
N LEU A 6 48.91 -12.79 -11.79
CA LEU A 6 48.31 -11.89 -10.79
C LEU A 6 47.14 -11.06 -11.38
N LEU A 7 47.28 -10.58 -12.62
CA LEU A 7 46.20 -9.88 -13.33
C LEU A 7 45.00 -10.79 -13.63
N MET A 8 45.25 -12.05 -13.99
CA MET A 8 44.18 -13.02 -14.27
C MET A 8 43.42 -13.44 -13.01
N SER A 9 44.09 -13.56 -11.86
CA SER A 9 43.44 -13.85 -10.57
C SER A 9 42.56 -12.69 -10.08
N GLY A 10 42.99 -11.44 -10.28
CA GLY A 10 42.21 -10.26 -9.93
C GLY A 10 40.94 -10.09 -10.79
N VAL A 11 41.05 -10.33 -12.09
CA VAL A 11 39.90 -10.30 -13.02
C VAL A 11 38.92 -11.44 -12.74
N LEU A 12 39.41 -12.63 -12.38
CA LEU A 12 38.57 -13.77 -12.02
C LEU A 12 37.80 -13.53 -10.70
N CYS A 13 38.42 -12.93 -9.68
CA CYS A 13 37.73 -12.52 -8.45
C CYS A 13 36.67 -11.44 -8.71
N LEU A 14 36.95 -10.45 -9.56
CA LEU A 14 35.99 -9.40 -9.89
C LEU A 14 34.79 -9.94 -10.69
N LEU A 15 35.02 -10.89 -11.60
CA LEU A 15 33.98 -11.58 -12.35
C LEU A 15 33.13 -12.52 -11.47
N LEU A 16 33.70 -13.11 -10.42
CA LEU A 16 32.97 -13.95 -9.46
C LEU A 16 32.10 -13.12 -8.51
N VAL A 17 32.55 -11.93 -8.10
CA VAL A 17 31.74 -11.00 -7.28
C VAL A 17 30.56 -10.44 -8.07
N LEU A 18 30.74 -10.12 -9.36
CA LEU A 18 29.66 -9.67 -10.26
C LEU A 18 28.68 -10.79 -10.66
N ARG A 19 29.05 -12.07 -10.43
CA ARG A 19 28.22 -13.25 -10.68
C ARG A 19 27.59 -13.83 -9.43
N SER A 20 27.67 -13.18 -8.28
CA SER A 20 26.78 -13.57 -7.18
C SER A 20 25.35 -13.51 -7.74
N PRO A 21 24.66 -14.65 -7.90
CA PRO A 21 23.22 -14.58 -8.13
C PRO A 21 22.74 -13.83 -6.91
N ALA A 22 22.27 -12.60 -7.15
CA ALA A 22 21.81 -11.68 -6.12
C ALA A 22 21.09 -12.53 -5.09
N ALA A 23 21.52 -12.43 -3.83
CA ALA A 23 20.99 -13.15 -2.69
C ALA A 23 19.45 -13.21 -2.77
N GLN A 24 18.95 -14.21 -3.47
CA GLN A 24 17.57 -14.63 -3.49
C GLN A 24 17.51 -15.54 -2.28
N GLY A 25 17.64 -14.91 -1.10
CA GLY A 25 17.15 -15.53 0.11
C GLY A 25 15.71 -15.90 -0.22
N GLU A 26 15.42 -17.19 -0.16
CA GLU A 26 14.06 -17.67 -0.34
C GLU A 26 13.21 -16.90 0.65
N GLU A 27 12.41 -15.95 0.13
CA GLU A 27 11.59 -15.11 0.96
C GLU A 27 10.63 -16.06 1.67
N ILE A 28 10.85 -16.24 2.97
CA ILE A 28 10.05 -17.15 3.77
C ILE A 28 8.68 -16.49 3.94
N LEU A 29 7.83 -16.72 2.95
CA LEU A 29 6.46 -16.26 2.97
C LEU A 29 5.68 -17.05 4.03
N PRO A 30 4.70 -16.41 4.70
CA PRO A 30 3.76 -17.12 5.55
C PRO A 30 3.14 -18.31 4.80
N LYS A 31 2.75 -19.35 5.54
CA LYS A 31 2.26 -20.65 5.02
C LYS A 31 1.18 -20.56 3.91
N HIS A 32 0.43 -19.47 3.84
CA HIS A 32 -0.64 -19.26 2.87
C HIS A 32 -0.35 -18.14 1.84
N MET A 33 0.86 -17.60 1.82
CA MET A 33 1.26 -16.59 0.86
C MET A 33 2.10 -17.17 -0.27
N THR A 34 1.66 -16.90 -1.49
CA THR A 34 2.39 -17.21 -2.71
C THR A 34 2.98 -15.91 -3.29
N PRO A 35 4.09 -15.98 -4.04
CA PRO A 35 4.64 -14.79 -4.71
C PRO A 35 3.62 -14.10 -5.64
N ALA A 36 2.73 -14.88 -6.27
CA ALA A 36 1.65 -14.34 -7.09
C ALA A 36 0.61 -13.56 -6.27
N ALA A 37 0.30 -14.02 -5.05
CA ALA A 37 -0.59 -13.31 -4.14
C ALA A 37 0.03 -11.98 -3.69
N VAL A 38 1.30 -11.99 -3.28
CA VAL A 38 2.05 -10.76 -2.89
C VAL A 38 2.00 -9.74 -4.02
N LYS A 39 2.35 -10.14 -5.24
CA LYS A 39 2.30 -9.26 -6.42
C LYS A 39 0.90 -8.73 -6.72
N SER A 40 -0.13 -9.51 -6.44
CA SER A 40 -1.53 -9.09 -6.63
C SER A 40 -1.93 -8.04 -5.59
N ILE A 41 -1.50 -8.22 -4.34
CA ILE A 41 -1.70 -7.24 -3.25
C ILE A 41 -1.01 -5.92 -3.59
N GLU A 42 0.27 -5.96 -3.99
CA GLU A 42 1.03 -4.76 -4.39
C GLU A 42 0.32 -3.98 -5.50
N ARG A 43 -0.17 -4.68 -6.53
CA ARG A 43 -0.93 -4.06 -7.63
C ARG A 43 -2.24 -3.44 -7.14
N GLY A 44 -2.95 -4.12 -6.25
CA GLY A 44 -4.19 -3.63 -5.66
C GLY A 44 -3.97 -2.35 -4.86
N LEU A 45 -2.96 -2.33 -3.99
CA LEU A 45 -2.61 -1.15 -3.19
C LEU A 45 -2.15 0.03 -4.07
N ALA A 46 -1.33 -0.25 -5.09
CA ALA A 46 -0.91 0.77 -6.05
C ALA A 46 -2.09 1.35 -6.84
N TYR A 47 -3.09 0.53 -7.16
CA TYR A 47 -4.34 0.99 -7.76
C TYR A 47 -5.12 1.87 -6.79
N LEU A 48 -5.34 1.43 -5.54
CA LEU A 48 -6.05 2.22 -4.53
C LEU A 48 -5.38 3.58 -4.31
N ALA A 49 -4.05 3.61 -4.20
CA ALA A 49 -3.30 4.85 -4.01
C ALA A 49 -3.51 5.85 -5.16
N LYS A 50 -3.72 5.37 -6.40
CA LYS A 50 -4.03 6.21 -7.56
C LYS A 50 -5.47 6.72 -7.58
N GLN A 51 -6.40 6.01 -6.94
CA GLN A 51 -7.81 6.39 -6.89
C GLN A 51 -8.13 7.36 -5.76
N GLN A 52 -7.27 7.43 -4.74
CA GLN A 52 -7.48 8.37 -3.64
C GLN A 52 -7.41 9.81 -4.13
N THR A 53 -8.42 10.61 -3.78
CA THR A 53 -8.44 12.05 -4.11
C THR A 53 -7.37 12.80 -3.32
N PRO A 54 -6.99 14.03 -3.72
CA PRO A 54 -6.09 14.87 -2.93
C PRO A 54 -6.57 15.11 -1.50
N GLY A 55 -7.89 15.13 -1.29
CA GLY A 55 -8.55 15.26 0.01
C GLY A 55 -8.67 13.95 0.81
N GLY A 56 -8.12 12.84 0.32
CA GLY A 56 -8.06 11.57 1.04
C GLY A 56 -9.23 10.62 0.84
N SER A 57 -10.30 11.07 0.18
CA SER A 57 -11.51 10.28 -0.06
C SER A 57 -11.40 9.36 -1.28
N PHE A 58 -12.25 8.34 -1.34
CA PHE A 58 -12.40 7.43 -2.48
C PHE A 58 -13.73 7.65 -3.20
N GLN A 59 -13.82 8.77 -3.94
CA GLN A 59 -15.04 9.23 -4.63
C GLN A 59 -14.91 9.24 -6.16
N THR A 60 -13.90 8.56 -6.71
CA THR A 60 -13.64 8.58 -8.16
C THR A 60 -14.57 7.67 -8.97
N THR A 61 -15.38 6.85 -8.30
CA THR A 61 -16.39 5.98 -8.90
C THR A 61 -17.79 6.39 -8.43
N GLN A 62 -18.83 5.99 -9.17
CA GLN A 62 -20.22 6.25 -8.79
C GLN A 62 -20.55 5.72 -7.39
N ASP A 63 -20.14 4.48 -7.08
CA ASP A 63 -20.33 3.90 -5.75
C ASP A 63 -19.49 4.61 -4.68
N GLY A 64 -18.29 5.08 -5.05
CA GLY A 64 -17.43 5.90 -4.21
C GLY A 64 -18.10 7.20 -3.79
N SER A 65 -18.75 7.90 -4.72
CA SER A 65 -19.51 9.11 -4.43
C SER A 65 -20.77 8.84 -3.61
N THR A 66 -21.37 7.65 -3.77
CA THR A 66 -22.57 7.24 -3.04
C THR A 66 -22.23 6.80 -1.61
N TYR A 67 -21.06 6.21 -1.35
CA TYR A 67 -20.70 5.73 -0.01
C TYR A 67 -19.29 6.18 0.38
N PRO A 68 -19.02 7.49 0.43
CA PRO A 68 -17.65 7.99 0.46
C PRO A 68 -16.93 7.68 1.77
N VAL A 69 -17.65 7.69 2.90
CA VAL A 69 -17.10 7.32 4.22
C VAL A 69 -16.75 5.84 4.27
N SER A 70 -17.69 4.97 3.86
CA SER A 70 -17.50 3.52 3.88
C SER A 70 -16.36 3.09 2.95
N MET A 71 -16.35 3.62 1.72
CA MET A 71 -15.33 3.29 0.73
C MET A 71 -13.94 3.77 1.16
N THR A 72 -13.84 4.98 1.72
CA THR A 72 -12.57 5.50 2.24
C THR A 72 -12.08 4.71 3.45
N SER A 73 -12.98 4.34 4.36
CA SER A 73 -12.65 3.54 5.55
C SER A 73 -12.13 2.15 5.16
N LEU A 74 -12.79 1.49 4.21
CA LEU A 74 -12.38 0.18 3.74
C LEU A 74 -11.02 0.22 3.03
N ALA A 75 -10.79 1.24 2.19
CA ALA A 75 -9.49 1.44 1.56
C ALA A 75 -8.38 1.70 2.60
N GLY A 76 -8.67 2.51 3.63
CA GLY A 76 -7.76 2.73 4.75
C GLY A 76 -7.38 1.43 5.47
N ILE A 77 -8.38 0.58 5.77
CA ILE A 77 -8.15 -0.73 6.39
C ILE A 77 -7.29 -1.64 5.50
N ALA A 78 -7.46 -1.60 4.18
CA ALA A 78 -6.64 -2.39 3.26
C ALA A 78 -5.15 -2.00 3.33
N PHE A 79 -4.84 -0.70 3.39
CA PHE A 79 -3.46 -0.24 3.58
C PHE A 79 -2.89 -0.66 4.95
N LEU A 80 -3.68 -0.53 6.01
CA LEU A 80 -3.31 -0.94 7.37
C LEU A 80 -3.05 -2.45 7.46
N ALA A 81 -3.88 -3.26 6.80
CA ALA A 81 -3.74 -4.72 6.77
C ALA A 81 -2.43 -5.17 6.09
N ASN A 82 -1.90 -4.37 5.16
CA ASN A 82 -0.57 -4.58 4.58
C ASN A 82 0.57 -4.04 5.48
N GLY A 83 0.27 -3.51 6.67
CA GLY A 83 1.26 -2.98 7.61
C GLY A 83 1.70 -1.53 7.36
N ASN A 84 0.98 -0.77 6.53
CA ASN A 84 1.18 0.67 6.45
C ASN A 84 0.52 1.33 7.66
N THR A 85 1.06 2.45 8.13
CA THR A 85 0.53 3.25 9.23
C THR A 85 0.57 4.72 8.84
N PRO A 86 -0.12 5.63 9.56
CA PRO A 86 -0.06 7.07 9.24
C PRO A 86 1.35 7.69 9.25
N SER A 87 2.33 7.03 9.87
CA SER A 87 3.70 7.53 10.05
C SER A 87 4.79 6.65 9.40
N ARG A 88 4.45 5.45 8.90
CA ARG A 88 5.42 4.49 8.35
C ARG A 88 4.80 3.67 7.22
N GLY A 89 5.62 3.37 6.23
CA GLY A 89 5.29 2.51 5.10
C GLY A 89 5.17 3.30 3.80
N PRO A 90 5.23 2.62 2.64
CA PRO A 90 5.15 3.28 1.34
C PRO A 90 3.82 4.01 1.11
N TYR A 91 2.75 3.62 1.81
CA TYR A 91 1.43 4.24 1.71
C TYR A 91 1.03 5.06 2.95
N ALA A 92 2.02 5.58 3.71
CA ALA A 92 1.75 6.30 4.96
C ALA A 92 0.86 7.54 4.77
N ASP A 93 1.11 8.32 3.71
CA ASP A 93 0.31 9.50 3.39
C ASP A 93 -1.14 9.13 3.03
N GLN A 94 -1.34 8.01 2.34
CA GLN A 94 -2.65 7.55 1.93
C GLN A 94 -3.47 7.15 3.16
N VAL A 95 -2.85 6.42 4.10
CA VAL A 95 -3.48 6.07 5.38
C VAL A 95 -3.84 7.34 6.15
N ARG A 96 -2.87 8.26 6.30
CA ARG A 96 -3.08 9.52 7.03
C ARG A 96 -4.24 10.33 6.46
N LYS A 97 -4.27 10.55 5.14
CA LYS A 97 -5.34 11.30 4.47
C LYS A 97 -6.69 10.61 4.56
N ALA A 98 -6.73 9.28 4.46
CA ALA A 98 -7.97 8.53 4.64
C ALA A 98 -8.50 8.68 6.07
N THR A 99 -7.64 8.62 7.09
CA THR A 99 -8.01 8.86 8.49
C THR A 99 -8.50 10.29 8.70
N GLU A 100 -7.77 11.30 8.22
CA GLU A 100 -8.16 12.72 8.28
C GLU A 100 -9.54 12.94 7.63
N TYR A 101 -9.76 12.35 6.46
CA TYR A 101 -11.06 12.40 5.79
C TYR A 101 -12.17 11.79 6.65
N VAL A 102 -12.00 10.56 7.14
CA VAL A 102 -13.05 9.89 7.95
C VAL A 102 -13.36 10.68 9.22
N LEU A 103 -12.34 11.23 9.89
CA LEU A 103 -12.54 12.07 11.08
C LEU A 103 -13.29 13.37 10.76
N SER A 104 -13.06 13.96 9.57
CA SER A 104 -13.79 15.16 9.13
C SER A 104 -15.29 14.93 8.93
N GLN A 105 -15.71 13.67 8.82
CA GLN A 105 -17.11 13.27 8.62
C GLN A 105 -17.81 12.88 9.93
N ALA A 106 -17.13 13.01 11.08
CA ALA A 106 -17.74 12.80 12.38
C ALA A 106 -18.68 13.96 12.73
N GLN A 107 -19.92 13.62 13.08
CA GLN A 107 -20.97 14.56 13.43
C GLN A 107 -21.09 14.70 14.96
N GLY A 108 -21.71 15.78 15.44
CA GLY A 108 -21.85 16.06 16.88
C GLY A 108 -22.67 15.01 17.66
N ASN A 109 -23.48 14.20 16.96
CA ASN A 109 -24.24 13.09 17.53
C ASN A 109 -23.45 11.76 17.57
N GLY A 110 -22.16 11.77 17.17
CA GLY A 110 -21.31 10.58 17.13
C GLY A 110 -21.45 9.74 15.85
N LEU A 111 -22.32 10.14 14.91
CA LEU A 111 -22.42 9.48 13.62
C LEU A 111 -21.23 9.85 12.73
N ILE A 112 -20.64 8.88 12.05
CA ILE A 112 -19.62 9.11 11.02
C ILE A 112 -20.24 8.77 9.68
N ALA A 113 -20.75 9.78 8.99
CA ALA A 113 -21.40 9.63 7.70
C ALA A 113 -21.26 10.92 6.90
N ALA A 114 -21.14 10.78 5.58
CA ALA A 114 -21.30 11.92 4.69
C ALA A 114 -22.74 12.43 4.79
N GLY A 115 -22.94 13.73 4.58
CA GLY A 115 -24.24 14.38 4.67
C GLY A 115 -25.30 13.73 3.78
N SER A 116 -26.57 14.14 3.96
CA SER A 116 -27.73 13.57 3.27
C SER A 116 -27.67 13.61 1.73
N GLU A 117 -26.73 14.36 1.15
CA GLU A 117 -26.47 14.45 -0.28
C GLU A 117 -25.77 13.19 -0.86
N ASN A 118 -25.06 12.41 -0.03
CA ASN A 118 -24.35 11.19 -0.42
C ASN A 118 -25.11 9.92 0.01
N GLY A 119 -26.44 9.94 -0.04
CA GLY A 119 -27.27 8.83 0.44
C GLY A 119 -27.48 8.86 1.96
N ARG A 120 -28.57 8.22 2.42
CA ARG A 120 -28.89 8.19 3.85
C ARG A 120 -27.96 7.22 4.57
N PRO A 121 -27.46 7.57 5.78
CA PRO A 121 -26.73 6.63 6.61
C PRO A 121 -27.56 5.35 6.81
N MET A 122 -26.95 4.19 6.58
CA MET A 122 -27.63 2.90 6.80
C MET A 122 -27.87 2.63 8.30
N TYR A 123 -27.03 3.21 9.15
CA TYR A 123 -27.08 3.10 10.61
C TYR A 123 -26.92 4.50 11.21
N GLY A 124 -27.78 4.86 12.18
CA GLY A 124 -27.83 6.19 12.81
C GLY A 124 -29.22 6.83 12.68
N GLN A 125 -29.71 7.45 13.76
CA GLN A 125 -31.00 8.15 13.83
C GLN A 125 -30.82 9.64 13.55
#